data_AF-A0A3D3UEP1-F1
#
_entry.id   AF-A0A3D3UEP1-F1
#
_cell.length_a   1.000
_cell.length_b   1.000
_cell.length_c   1.000
_cell.angle_alpha   90.00
_cell.angle_beta   90.00
_cell.angle_gamma   90.00
#
_symmetry.space_group_name_H-M   'P 1'
#
loop_
_entity.id
_entity.type
_entity.pdbx_description
1 polymer ?
#
loop_
_entity_poly.entity_id
_entity_poly.type
_entity_poly.pdbx_seq_one_letter_code
_entity_poly.pdbx_strand_id
1 'polypeptide(L)'
;DIRARAETGTPLATIANERGLTLTDRPAIGRNFRGELLSPAATAEIFAAEPKQIISTPAPKGGFVVARLDEILVPDFPADDSQTAQLNTALENQMADDILAQYQTVLEQQYELQINQNQLASLFPDQ
;
A
#
# COMPACT_ATOMS: atom_id res chain seq x y z
N ASP A 1 -0.19 16.19 31.80
CA ASP A 1 -0.48 15.73 30.43
C ASP A 1 0.76 15.89 29.57
N ILE A 2 1.22 14.84 28.88
CA ILE A 2 2.48 14.88 28.09
C ILE A 2 2.23 15.52 26.72
N ARG A 3 1.09 15.20 26.10
CA ARG A 3 0.67 15.74 24.80
C ARG A 3 0.50 17.26 24.83
N ALA A 4 -0.29 17.78 25.77
CA ALA A 4 -0.54 19.23 25.88
C ALA A 4 0.75 20.05 26.09
N ARG A 5 1.72 19.52 26.86
CA ARG A 5 3.01 20.20 27.07
C ARG A 5 3.91 20.15 25.84
N ALA A 6 3.87 19.05 25.10
CA ALA A 6 4.59 18.94 23.84
C ALA A 6 3.98 19.90 22.78
N GLU A 7 2.65 20.04 22.74
CA GLU A 7 1.95 20.99 21.84
C GLU A 7 2.29 22.46 22.17
N THR A 8 2.54 22.79 23.44
CA THR A 8 3.02 24.14 23.85
C THR A 8 4.49 24.43 23.52
N GLY A 9 5.18 23.53 22.81
CA GLY A 9 6.56 23.73 22.34
C GLY A 9 7.65 23.23 23.28
N THR A 10 7.30 22.52 24.35
CA THR A 10 8.33 21.88 25.21
C THR A 10 8.89 20.64 24.50
N PRO A 11 10.23 20.51 24.37
CA PRO A 11 10.83 19.34 23.75
C PRO A 11 10.42 18.04 24.45
N LEU A 12 10.05 17.01 23.68
CA LEU A 12 9.69 15.68 24.22
C LEU A 12 10.81 15.09 25.09
N ALA A 13 12.08 15.39 24.78
CA ALA A 13 13.23 15.01 25.59
C ALA A 13 13.18 15.59 27.01
N THR A 14 12.76 16.85 27.16
CA THR A 14 12.63 17.52 28.47
C THR A 14 11.49 16.89 29.28
N ILE A 15 10.34 16.63 28.63
CA ILE A 15 9.19 16.02 29.30
C ILE A 15 9.49 14.57 29.70
N ALA A 16 10.23 13.83 28.86
CA ALA A 16 10.63 12.46 29.13
C ALA A 16 11.59 12.39 30.34
N ASN A 17 12.62 13.24 30.38
CA ASN A 17 13.55 13.33 31.50
C ASN A 17 12.87 13.71 32.82
N GLU A 18 11.93 14.67 32.80
CA GLU A 18 11.15 15.05 34.00
C GLU A 18 10.24 13.93 34.53
N ARG A 19 9.86 12.99 33.66
CA ARG A 19 8.94 11.90 33.98
C ARG A 19 9.65 10.56 34.21
N GLY A 20 10.98 10.54 34.14
CA GLY A 20 11.77 9.30 34.19
C GLY A 20 11.48 8.34 33.03
N LEU A 21 11.05 8.87 31.89
CA LEU A 21 10.74 8.10 30.68
C LEU A 21 11.93 8.15 29.72
N THR A 22 12.20 7.02 29.06
CA THR A 22 13.27 6.93 28.07
C THR A 22 12.78 7.46 26.73
N LEU A 23 13.43 8.49 26.19
CA LEU A 23 13.22 8.91 24.82
C LEU A 23 13.99 7.95 23.91
N THR A 24 13.27 7.18 23.09
CA THR A 24 13.89 6.33 22.06
C THR A 24 13.78 7.05 20.73
N ASP A 25 14.91 7.48 20.20
CA ASP A 25 14.99 7.94 18.82
C ASP A 25 14.91 6.73 17.89
N ARG A 26 14.08 6.81 16.85
CA ARG A 26 13.75 5.67 16.00
C ARG A 26 14.09 5.98 14.54
N PRO A 27 14.73 5.05 13.82
CA PRO A 27 14.90 5.19 12.37
C PRO A 27 13.53 5.26 11.67
N ALA A 28 13.53 5.86 10.48
CA ALA A 28 12.34 6.05 9.65
C ALA A 28 11.52 4.75 9.53
N ILE A 29 10.21 4.85 9.80
CA ILE A 29 9.27 3.74 9.69
C ILE A 29 8.55 3.81 8.34
N GLY A 30 8.25 2.66 7.74
CA GLY A 30 7.39 2.59 6.55
C GLY A 30 5.89 2.55 6.91
N ARG A 31 5.00 2.79 5.94
CA ARG A 31 3.54 2.77 6.15
C ARG A 31 3.00 1.43 6.67
N ASN A 32 3.68 0.33 6.35
CA ASN A 32 3.35 -1.02 6.80
C ASN A 32 4.14 -1.47 8.03
N PHE A 33 4.78 -0.53 8.73
CA PHE A 33 5.59 -0.87 9.89
C PHE A 33 4.72 -1.50 11.00
N ARG A 34 5.18 -2.66 11.48
CA ARG A 34 4.62 -3.37 12.63
C ARG A 34 5.71 -3.50 13.68
N GLY A 35 5.46 -2.98 14.87
CA GLY A 35 6.44 -3.04 15.95
C GLY A 35 5.80 -3.28 17.29
N GLU A 36 6.64 -3.63 18.25
CA GLU A 36 6.25 -3.85 19.64
C GLU A 36 5.66 -2.59 20.30
N LEU A 37 6.05 -1.41 19.78
CA LEU A 37 5.65 -0.09 20.27
C LEU A 37 4.55 0.57 19.44
N LEU A 38 4.36 0.16 18.18
CA LEU A 38 3.42 0.81 17.25
C LEU A 38 2.53 -0.26 16.61
N SER A 39 1.23 -0.14 16.88
CA SER A 39 0.21 -0.91 16.18
C SER A 39 0.05 -0.40 14.72
N PRO A 40 -0.47 -1.21 13.80
CA PRO A 40 -0.75 -0.75 12.43
C PRO A 40 -1.67 0.47 12.38
N ALA A 41 -2.66 0.53 13.29
CA ALA A 41 -3.57 1.67 13.41
C ALA A 41 -2.82 2.92 13.89
N ALA A 42 -1.93 2.78 14.88
CA ALA A 42 -1.07 3.87 15.32
C ALA A 42 -0.16 4.36 14.18
N THR A 43 0.47 3.46 13.43
CA THR A 43 1.29 3.80 12.26
C THR A 43 0.50 4.61 11.24
N ALA A 44 -0.74 4.21 10.92
CA ALA A 44 -1.60 4.95 10.01
C ALA A 44 -1.94 6.36 10.50
N GLU A 45 -2.21 6.53 11.80
CA GLU A 45 -2.44 7.86 12.40
C GLU A 45 -1.19 8.74 12.38
N ILE A 46 0.02 8.18 12.56
CA ILE A 46 1.27 8.94 12.41
C ILE A 46 1.43 9.47 10.99
N PHE A 47 1.13 8.64 9.99
CA PHE A 47 1.26 9.01 8.58
C PHE A 47 0.14 9.93 8.08
N ALA A 48 -0.97 10.04 8.82
CA ALA A 48 -2.05 10.99 8.53
C ALA A 48 -1.84 12.36 9.23
N ALA A 49 -0.92 12.44 10.18
CA ALA A 49 -0.61 13.66 10.92
C ALA A 49 0.23 14.63 10.08
N GLU A 50 0.10 15.94 10.36
CA GLU A 50 0.93 16.96 9.73
C GLU A 50 2.38 16.87 10.22
N PRO A 51 3.38 17.26 9.40
CA PRO A 51 4.76 17.36 9.87
C PRO A 51 4.86 18.21 11.13
N LYS A 52 5.62 17.74 12.12
CA LYS A 52 5.79 18.31 13.47
C LYS A 52 4.56 18.21 14.38
N GLN A 53 3.48 17.58 13.94
CA GLN A 53 2.33 17.30 14.81
C GLN A 53 2.70 16.23 15.85
N ILE A 54 2.19 16.43 17.06
CA ILE A 54 2.32 15.48 18.15
C ILE A 54 1.06 14.64 18.20
N ILE A 55 1.26 13.33 18.20
CA ILE A 55 0.22 12.33 18.29
C ILE A 55 0.38 11.54 19.58
N SER A 56 -0.75 11.06 20.10
CA SER A 56 -0.75 10.12 21.21
C SER A 56 -1.60 8.92 20.83
N THR A 57 -0.97 7.74 20.82
CA THR A 57 -1.61 6.50 20.38
C THR A 57 -1.43 5.40 21.43
N PRO A 58 -2.37 4.45 21.55
CA PRO A 58 -2.21 3.32 22.47
C PRO A 58 -1.11 2.37 22.01
N ALA A 59 -0.27 1.92 22.94
CA ALA A 59 0.76 0.93 22.67
C ALA A 59 0.17 -0.51 22.63
N PRO A 60 0.68 -1.42 21.79
CA PRO A 60 0.19 -2.80 21.70
C PRO A 60 0.28 -3.59 23.02
N LYS A 61 1.24 -3.27 23.89
CA LYS A 61 1.48 -3.94 25.18
C LYS A 61 0.89 -3.21 26.39
N GLY A 62 0.01 -2.22 26.16
CA GLY A 62 -0.53 -1.35 27.19
C GLY A 62 0.32 -0.10 27.43
N GLY A 63 -0.34 1.01 27.78
CA GLY A 63 0.28 2.33 27.88
C GLY A 63 0.01 3.22 26.65
N PHE A 64 0.52 4.44 26.68
CA PHE A 64 0.39 5.42 25.61
C PHE A 64 1.77 5.79 25.06
N VAL A 65 1.89 5.82 23.74
CA VAL A 65 3.04 6.38 23.03
C VAL A 65 2.70 7.80 22.62
N VAL A 66 3.58 8.74 22.94
CA VAL A 66 3.52 10.10 22.41
C VAL A 66 4.66 10.24 21.42
N ALA A 67 4.32 10.50 20.16
CA ALA A 67 5.29 10.65 19.08
C ALA A 67 5.12 12.01 18.40
N ARG A 68 6.24 12.57 17.94
CA ARG A 68 6.24 13.74 17.06
C ARG A 68 6.71 13.26 15.69
N LEU A 69 5.93 13.55 14.66
CA LEU A 69 6.36 13.33 13.28
C LEU A 69 7.42 14.37 12.94
N ASP A 70 8.68 13.96 12.75
CA ASP A 70 9.76 14.92 12.43
C ASP A 70 9.75 15.29 10.94
N GLU A 71 9.75 14.28 10.07
CA GLU A 71 9.76 14.44 8.61
C GLU A 71 9.05 13.28 7.92
N ILE A 72 8.43 13.54 6.76
CA ILE A 72 7.92 12.53 5.84
C ILE A 72 8.87 12.46 4.65
N LEU A 73 9.62 11.36 4.53
CA LEU A 73 10.46 11.10 3.36
C LEU A 73 9.57 10.53 2.24
N VAL A 74 9.35 11.32 1.19
CA VAL A 74 8.72 10.83 -0.05
C VAL A 74 9.77 10.00 -0.79
N PRO A 75 9.47 8.75 -1.19
CA PRO A 75 10.38 7.99 -2.03
C PRO A 75 10.64 8.79 -3.30
N ASP A 76 11.91 8.95 -3.66
CA ASP A 76 12.27 9.55 -4.93
C ASP A 76 11.87 8.56 -6.03
N PHE A 77 10.79 8.84 -6.74
CA PHE A 77 10.37 8.08 -7.91
C PHE A 77 11.03 8.75 -9.12
N PRO A 78 12.17 8.25 -9.61
CA PRO A 78 12.73 8.79 -10.84
C PRO A 78 11.68 8.65 -11.94
N ALA A 79 11.43 9.73 -12.68
CA ALA A 79 10.45 9.77 -13.78
C ALA A 79 10.74 8.74 -14.89
N ASP A 80 11.93 8.13 -14.87
CA ASP A 80 12.43 7.13 -15.80
C ASP A 80 12.47 5.73 -15.15
N ASP A 81 11.49 5.41 -14.31
CA ASP A 81 11.43 4.12 -13.66
C ASP A 81 10.97 3.07 -14.68
N SER A 82 11.93 2.39 -15.29
CA SER A 82 11.72 1.25 -16.19
C SER A 82 10.72 0.21 -15.62
N GLN A 83 10.58 0.11 -14.29
CA GLN A 83 9.56 -0.72 -13.65
C GLN A 83 8.13 -0.20 -13.90
N THR A 84 7.93 1.13 -13.89
CA THR A 84 6.62 1.74 -14.19
C THR A 84 6.25 1.51 -15.65
N ALA A 85 7.21 1.63 -16.57
CA ALA A 85 6.97 1.33 -17.98
C ALA A 85 6.61 -0.16 -18.19
N GLN A 86 7.33 -1.07 -17.55
CA GLN A 86 7.02 -2.51 -17.59
C GLN A 86 5.64 -2.81 -17.01
N LEU A 87 5.26 -2.16 -15.90
CA LEU A 87 3.96 -2.33 -15.28
C LEU A 87 2.82 -1.84 -16.19
N ASN A 88 3.01 -0.69 -16.85
CA ASN A 88 2.05 -0.16 -17.83
C ASN A 88 1.87 -1.12 -19.01
N THR A 89 2.96 -1.61 -19.60
CA THR A 89 2.90 -2.59 -20.70
C THR A 89 2.19 -3.88 -20.27
N ALA A 90 2.47 -4.39 -19.07
CA ALA A 90 1.80 -5.58 -18.56
C ALA A 90 0.28 -5.36 -18.40
N LEU A 91 -0.13 -4.20 -17.87
CA LEU A 91 -1.53 -3.82 -17.74
C LEU A 91 -2.23 -3.68 -19.10
N GLU A 92 -1.58 -3.01 -20.06
CA GLU A 92 -2.11 -2.83 -21.41
C GLU A 92 -2.36 -4.17 -22.11
N ASN A 93 -1.40 -5.09 -22.03
CA ASN A 93 -1.54 -6.42 -22.61
C ASN A 93 -2.69 -7.20 -21.98
N GLN A 94 -2.81 -7.17 -20.65
CA GLN A 94 -3.88 -7.88 -19.95
C GLN A 94 -5.27 -7.33 -20.30
N MET A 95 -5.39 -6.00 -20.46
CA MET A 95 -6.64 -5.38 -20.92
C MET A 95 -6.96 -5.72 -22.38
N ALA A 96 -5.95 -5.74 -23.25
CA ALA A 96 -6.14 -6.11 -24.66
C ALA A 96 -6.62 -7.56 -24.80
N ASP A 97 -6.04 -8.48 -24.04
CA ASP A 97 -6.42 -9.90 -24.04
C ASP A 97 -7.86 -10.10 -23.55
N ASP A 98 -8.28 -9.37 -22.50
CA ASP A 98 -9.64 -9.45 -21.96
C ASP A 98 -10.68 -8.93 -22.97
N ILE A 99 -10.39 -7.80 -23.63
CA ILE A 99 -11.25 -7.25 -24.69
C ILE A 99 -11.38 -8.24 -25.86
N LEU A 100 -10.29 -8.88 -26.27
CA LEU A 100 -10.28 -9.89 -27.33
C LEU A 100 -11.12 -11.12 -26.95
N ALA A 101 -10.95 -11.64 -25.74
CA ALA A 101 -11.73 -12.77 -25.24
C ALA A 101 -13.23 -12.45 -25.16
N GLN A 102 -13.56 -11.24 -24.69
CA GLN A 102 -14.94 -10.77 -24.63
C GLN A 102 -15.54 -10.61 -26.03
N TYR A 103 -14.79 -10.05 -26.98
CA TYR A 103 -15.23 -9.92 -28.37
C TYR A 103 -15.47 -11.27 -29.03
N GLN A 104 -14.57 -12.24 -28.84
CA GLN A 104 -14.74 -13.61 -29.33
C GLN A 104 -15.99 -14.26 -28.75
N THR A 105 -16.20 -14.13 -27.43
CA THR A 105 -17.39 -14.68 -26.76
C THR A 105 -18.68 -14.13 -27.34
N VAL A 106 -18.73 -12.82 -27.63
CA VAL A 106 -19.90 -12.18 -28.25
C VAL A 106 -20.12 -12.70 -29.68
N LEU A 107 -19.05 -12.86 -30.47
CA LEU A 107 -19.17 -13.43 -31.82
C LEU A 107 -19.68 -14.88 -31.79
N GLU A 108 -19.17 -15.71 -30.90
CA GLU A 108 -19.62 -17.10 -30.75
C GLU A 108 -21.08 -17.21 -30.29
N GLN A 109 -21.57 -16.23 -29.51
CA GLN A 109 -22.97 -16.16 -29.10
C GLN A 109 -23.88 -15.62 -30.21
N GLN A 110 -23.40 -14.64 -30.98
CA GLN A 110 -24.18 -13.99 -32.03
C GLN A 110 -24.31 -14.86 -33.29
N TYR A 111 -23.30 -15.69 -33.55
CA TYR A 111 -23.32 -16.70 -34.59
C TYR A 111 -23.47 -18.08 -33.95
N GLU A 112 -24.66 -18.68 -34.01
CA GLU A 112 -24.85 -20.09 -33.62
C GLU A 112 -23.99 -20.99 -34.52
N LEU A 113 -22.75 -21.23 -34.11
CA LEU A 113 -21.80 -22.07 -34.82
C LEU A 113 -22.28 -23.53 -34.74
N GLN A 114 -23.07 -23.94 -35.73
CA GLN A 114 -23.41 -25.34 -35.94
C GLN A 114 -22.22 -26.05 -36.61
N ILE A 115 -21.30 -26.56 -35.79
CA ILE A 115 -20.18 -27.36 -36.28
C ILE A 115 -20.72 -28.73 -36.71
N ASN A 116 -20.75 -28.97 -38.02
CA ASN A 116 -21.10 -30.29 -38.55
C ASN A 116 -19.90 -31.24 -38.38
N GLN A 117 -19.82 -31.86 -37.19
CA GLN A 117 -18.69 -32.71 -36.80
C GLN A 117 -18.41 -33.86 -37.79
N ASN A 118 -19.43 -34.32 -38.52
CA ASN A 118 -19.28 -35.36 -39.54
C ASN A 118 -18.46 -34.87 -40.75
N GLN A 119 -18.56 -33.60 -41.12
CA GLN A 119 -17.73 -33.02 -42.20
C GLN A 119 -16.32 -32.73 -41.71
N LEU A 120 -16.17 -32.29 -40.46
CA LEU A 120 -14.84 -32.07 -39.88
C LEU A 120 -14.05 -33.39 -39.82
N ALA A 121 -14.69 -34.48 -39.38
CA ALA A 121 -14.10 -35.82 -39.36
C ALA A 121 -13.73 -36.34 -40.76
N SER A 122 -14.45 -35.94 -41.82
CA SER A 122 -14.13 -36.34 -43.20
C SER A 122 -12.98 -35.53 -43.80
N LEU A 123 -12.60 -34.39 -43.21
CA LEU A 123 -11.46 -33.57 -43.64
C LEU A 123 -10.17 -33.94 -42.90
N PHE A 124 -10.29 -34.64 -41.76
CA PHE A 124 -9.17 -35.24 -41.02
C PHE A 124 -9.36 -36.75 -40.83
N PRO A 125 -9.54 -37.54 -41.91
CA PRO A 125 -9.50 -38.98 -41.79
C PRO A 125 -8.05 -39.39 -41.56
N ASP A 126 -7.81 -40.00 -40.40
CA ASP A 126 -6.56 -40.62 -39.94
C ASP A 126 -5.49 -39.66 -39.36
N GLN A 127 -5.51 -39.56 -38.03
CA GLN A 127 -4.36 -39.96 -37.23
C GLN A 127 -4.55 -41.42 -36.81
#